data_AF-A0A517RLJ5-F1
#
_entry.id   AF-A0A517RLJ5-F1
#
_cell.length_a   1.000
_cell.length_b   1.000
_cell.length_c   1.000
_cell.angle_alpha   90.00
_cell.angle_beta   90.00
_cell.angle_gamma   90.00
#
_symmetry.space_group_name_H-M   'P 1'
#
loop_
_entity.id
_entity.type
_entity.pdbx_description
1 polymer ?
#
loop_
_entity_poly.entity_id
_entity_poly.type
_entity_poly.pdbx_seq_one_letter_code
_entity_poly.pdbx_strand_id
1 'polypeptide(L)'
;MTLANIPRTLKFTLSVLLGVCFVGLLLAIPSCKKPAAPPAKKAKSGAKSQTSESESGDPDCHSYIDNAMSMLEPERLGISSDLDSPVGLLNQWTFQCGNFDSKPPVLTDSQKPFFKKYLSEAQLAKMDLTRFTRLDGKFIRDSQLFNGMMKAAIEGKSNDRERATSAFYYCMNNLALVPNEKNALPLSPYEFCIFGIGTPEQRAWVYISVMRQLRIDAVLLRPTKPAPYKLLIGVLIDESVYLFDPVLGLPIPAKEQPADMILITNPASLADVYQSPEILIDFYGEEAKNRFSAEELKSAEVVIMGRSSEWSARMRRLEDSLSRKQTFVLFRNLDPFEGDPGFISHIQTIGKGILKEATIKVSEFPDAQMNASEAVAGEQAKKISEMKLPFRAPVPFDVNARVEKPGGLFEVKWGAPTKKLLKTRTTQLMGNQQAAIQSYVTTRLEAAFPSDLIVPQETRLMHLMAAQQAAYFLSLGQYILGEDASAARSFNDYLRIYARVDPDRTLAAMYLMAISDAKAGKLSSAILFVAENKPPEALKPAFPYLEKRWRAIREKASTK
;
A
#
# COMPACT_ATOMS: atom_id res chain seq x y z
N MET A 1 -11.60 19.34 58.87
CA MET A 1 -12.92 19.45 59.53
C MET A 1 -13.97 19.36 58.43
N THR A 2 -15.02 18.54 58.38
CA THR A 2 -15.58 17.40 59.15
C THR A 2 -16.76 16.93 58.25
N LEU A 3 -16.71 15.77 57.59
CA LEU A 3 -17.29 14.47 58.00
C LEU A 3 -18.77 14.48 58.40
N ALA A 4 -19.61 13.93 57.51
CA ALA A 4 -20.88 13.22 57.78
C ALA A 4 -21.31 12.57 56.44
N ASN A 5 -21.92 11.40 56.30
CA ASN A 5 -22.12 10.20 57.13
C ASN A 5 -22.86 9.22 56.19
N ILE A 6 -22.29 8.05 55.85
CA ILE A 6 -23.05 6.93 55.26
C ILE A 6 -22.50 5.62 55.87
N PRO A 7 -23.36 4.72 56.40
CA PRO A 7 -22.92 3.65 57.28
C PRO A 7 -22.44 2.39 56.54
N ARG A 8 -21.50 1.70 57.19
CA ARG A 8 -21.01 0.35 56.89
C ARG A 8 -22.05 -0.70 57.28
N THR A 9 -22.15 -1.78 56.51
CA THR A 9 -21.84 -3.19 56.87
C THR A 9 -22.73 -4.17 56.12
N LEU A 10 -22.13 -5.09 55.36
CA LEU A 10 -22.36 -6.53 55.55
C LEU A 10 -21.23 -7.35 54.89
N LYS A 11 -20.88 -8.44 55.56
CA LYS A 11 -19.67 -9.26 55.38
C LYS A 11 -19.83 -10.32 54.29
N PHE A 12 -18.68 -10.65 53.71
CA PHE A 12 -18.24 -11.94 53.15
C PHE A 12 -19.17 -13.16 53.35
N THR A 13 -19.41 -13.88 52.25
CA THR A 13 -19.33 -15.36 52.24
C THR A 13 -18.69 -15.84 50.94
N LEU A 14 -17.60 -16.55 51.11
CA LEU A 14 -16.85 -17.34 50.14
C LEU A 14 -17.37 -18.77 50.27
N SER A 15 -17.95 -19.36 49.23
CA SER A 15 -18.00 -20.83 49.04
C SER A 15 -18.54 -21.25 47.67
N VAL A 16 -17.66 -21.93 46.93
CA VAL A 16 -17.85 -23.21 46.23
C VAL A 16 -19.08 -23.34 45.32
N LEU A 17 -18.85 -23.41 44.01
CA LEU A 17 -19.43 -24.49 43.20
C LEU A 17 -18.52 -24.86 42.01
N LEU A 18 -18.13 -26.13 42.04
CA LEU A 18 -17.40 -26.90 41.05
C LEU A 18 -18.38 -27.43 40.00
N GLY A 19 -17.97 -27.53 38.74
CA GLY A 19 -18.71 -28.23 37.66
C GLY A 19 -18.03 -27.97 36.32
N VAL A 20 -16.88 -28.60 36.04
CA VAL A 20 -16.74 -29.86 35.29
C VAL A 20 -17.43 -29.83 33.92
N CYS A 21 -16.63 -29.62 32.87
CA CYS A 21 -16.83 -30.19 31.54
C CYS A 21 -15.47 -30.24 30.83
N PHE A 22 -14.72 -31.31 31.09
CA PHE A 22 -13.56 -31.73 30.29
C PHE A 22 -14.08 -32.71 29.23
N VAL A 23 -14.00 -32.33 27.95
CA VAL A 23 -14.11 -33.29 26.83
C VAL A 23 -12.71 -33.45 26.27
N GLY A 24 -12.16 -34.64 26.48
CA GLY A 24 -10.87 -35.04 25.95
C GLY A 24 -10.94 -35.31 24.45
N LEU A 25 -9.95 -34.81 23.73
CA LEU A 25 -9.62 -35.30 22.39
C LEU A 25 -8.22 -35.92 22.44
N LEU A 26 -8.19 -37.23 22.25
CA LEU A 26 -7.01 -38.05 22.04
C LEU A 26 -6.36 -37.68 20.70
N LEU A 27 -5.10 -37.25 20.71
CA LEU A 27 -4.24 -37.30 19.53
C LEU A 27 -2.96 -38.05 19.87
N ALA A 28 -2.79 -39.16 19.15
CA ALA A 28 -1.65 -40.04 19.19
C ALA A 28 -0.38 -39.33 18.71
N ILE A 29 0.72 -39.59 19.41
CA ILE A 29 2.06 -39.05 19.13
C ILE A 29 2.82 -40.06 18.27
N PRO A 30 3.27 -39.73 17.05
CA PRO A 30 4.31 -40.50 16.39
C PRO A 30 5.69 -40.04 16.89
N SER A 31 6.28 -40.94 17.67
CA SER A 31 7.69 -41.23 17.88
C SER A 31 8.77 -40.32 17.26
N CYS A 32 9.68 -39.90 18.14
CA CYS A 32 10.97 -39.29 17.85
C CYS A 32 11.85 -40.16 16.93
N LYS A 33 12.32 -39.61 15.80
CA LYS A 33 13.54 -40.07 15.13
C LYS A 33 14.63 -39.00 15.26
N LYS A 34 15.67 -39.33 16.02
CA LYS A 34 16.95 -38.59 16.07
C LYS A 34 17.83 -38.97 14.85
N PRO A 35 18.80 -38.11 14.50
CA PRO A 35 19.36 -37.99 13.15
C PRO A 35 20.50 -38.96 12.88
N ALA A 36 20.60 -39.44 11.64
CA ALA A 36 21.76 -40.16 11.14
C ALA A 36 22.93 -39.19 10.89
N ALA A 37 24.08 -39.51 11.46
CA ALA A 37 25.37 -38.88 11.20
C ALA A 37 25.92 -39.28 9.80
N PRO A 38 26.85 -38.50 9.22
CA PRO A 38 27.10 -38.44 7.79
C PRO A 38 28.03 -39.56 7.28
N PRO A 39 27.89 -40.03 6.04
CA PRO A 39 28.87 -40.92 5.45
C PRO A 39 30.11 -40.13 5.00
N ALA A 40 31.26 -40.78 5.22
CA ALA A 40 32.61 -40.29 5.04
C ALA A 40 32.98 -39.92 3.59
N LYS A 41 33.87 -38.94 3.49
CA LYS A 41 34.65 -38.61 2.28
C LYS A 41 35.36 -39.85 1.74
N LYS A 42 35.06 -40.25 0.49
CA LYS A 42 35.98 -41.04 -0.34
C LYS A 42 36.47 -40.19 -1.50
N ALA A 43 37.78 -40.20 -1.67
CA ALA A 43 38.51 -39.52 -2.73
C ALA A 43 38.64 -40.41 -3.98
N LYS A 44 38.63 -39.72 -5.13
CA LYS A 44 39.22 -40.05 -6.45
C LYS A 44 38.75 -41.30 -7.22
N SER A 45 38.19 -41.07 -8.40
CA SER A 45 38.90 -41.31 -9.68
C SER A 45 38.10 -40.74 -10.86
N GLY A 46 38.80 -40.10 -11.80
CA GLY A 46 38.18 -39.38 -12.91
C GLY A 46 37.57 -40.28 -13.99
N ALA A 47 36.57 -39.73 -14.66
CA ALA A 47 36.16 -40.12 -16.00
C ALA A 47 35.69 -38.84 -16.73
N LYS A 48 36.33 -38.56 -17.87
CA LYS A 48 35.93 -37.50 -18.79
C LYS A 48 34.52 -37.80 -19.31
N SER A 49 33.60 -36.85 -19.17
CA SER A 49 32.40 -36.78 -20.00
C SER A 49 32.14 -35.31 -20.34
N GLN A 50 32.19 -35.01 -21.63
CA GLN A 50 31.70 -33.77 -22.23
C GLN A 50 30.17 -33.82 -22.21
N THR A 51 29.49 -32.90 -21.53
CA THR A 51 28.19 -32.35 -21.97
C THR A 51 27.74 -31.16 -21.14
N SER A 52 27.10 -30.22 -21.84
CA SER A 52 26.25 -29.09 -21.42
C SER A 52 26.90 -27.96 -20.61
N GLU A 53 27.08 -26.83 -21.29
CA GLU A 53 27.07 -25.48 -20.73
C GLU A 53 25.77 -25.27 -19.92
N SER A 54 25.81 -25.59 -18.64
CA SER A 54 24.94 -24.93 -17.68
C SER A 54 25.60 -23.60 -17.32
N GLU A 55 24.91 -22.49 -17.54
CA GLU A 55 25.25 -21.16 -17.03
C GLU A 55 25.51 -21.23 -15.51
N SER A 56 26.75 -21.54 -15.11
CA SER A 56 27.24 -21.28 -13.77
C SER A 56 27.63 -19.81 -13.74
N GLY A 57 26.65 -18.94 -13.53
CA GLY A 57 26.92 -17.53 -13.22
C GLY A 57 27.91 -17.47 -12.07
N ASP A 58 28.89 -16.57 -12.18
CA ASP A 58 29.90 -16.36 -11.15
C ASP A 58 29.19 -16.13 -9.79
N PRO A 59 29.42 -16.99 -8.78
CA PRO A 59 28.74 -16.90 -7.49
C PRO A 59 28.92 -15.54 -6.81
N ASP A 60 29.99 -14.81 -7.13
CA ASP A 60 30.24 -13.47 -6.60
C ASP A 60 29.25 -12.45 -7.20
N CYS A 61 28.82 -12.61 -8.45
CA CYS A 61 27.90 -11.70 -9.14
C CYS A 61 26.49 -11.70 -8.54
N HIS A 62 25.93 -12.88 -8.25
CA HIS A 62 24.62 -12.97 -7.59
C HIS A 62 24.66 -12.43 -6.16
N SER A 63 25.81 -12.55 -5.48
CA SER A 63 25.96 -12.05 -4.11
C SER A 63 25.78 -10.53 -4.03
N TYR A 64 26.28 -9.75 -5.00
CA TYR A 64 26.10 -8.29 -5.02
C TYR A 64 24.63 -7.91 -5.16
N ILE A 65 23.90 -8.52 -6.10
CA ILE A 65 22.48 -8.26 -6.30
C ILE A 65 21.68 -8.68 -5.08
N ASP A 66 21.86 -9.91 -4.58
CA ASP A 66 21.08 -10.41 -3.45
C ASP A 66 21.30 -9.59 -2.18
N ASN A 67 22.55 -9.18 -1.90
CA ASN A 67 22.86 -8.29 -0.79
C ASN A 67 22.23 -6.90 -0.98
N ALA A 68 22.32 -6.32 -2.18
CA ALA A 68 21.70 -5.03 -2.48
C ALA A 68 20.17 -5.10 -2.35
N MET A 69 19.52 -6.12 -2.93
CA MET A 69 18.08 -6.30 -2.86
C MET A 69 17.61 -6.46 -1.42
N SER A 70 18.35 -7.23 -0.60
CA SER A 70 17.99 -7.41 0.80
C SER A 70 18.19 -6.13 1.61
N MET A 71 19.25 -5.36 1.37
CA MET A 71 19.42 -4.05 2.02
C MET A 71 18.36 -3.03 1.57
N LEU A 72 17.80 -3.17 0.38
CA LEU A 72 16.73 -2.33 -0.16
C LEU A 72 15.32 -2.80 0.22
N GLU A 73 15.19 -3.89 0.99
CA GLU A 73 13.89 -4.36 1.47
C GLU A 73 13.15 -3.26 2.25
N PRO A 74 11.82 -3.13 2.07
CA PRO A 74 11.01 -2.15 2.80
C PRO A 74 11.14 -2.23 4.33
N GLU A 75 11.40 -3.42 4.89
CA GLU A 75 11.57 -3.63 6.33
C GLU A 75 12.99 -3.33 6.84
N ARG A 76 13.94 -3.05 5.94
CA ARG A 76 15.36 -2.81 6.27
C ARG A 76 15.80 -1.40 5.95
N LEU A 77 15.47 -0.88 4.75
CA LEU A 77 15.92 0.42 4.29
C LEU A 77 15.38 1.56 5.16
N GLY A 78 16.29 2.31 5.78
CA GLY A 78 15.95 3.37 6.74
C GLY A 78 15.65 2.87 8.15
N ILE A 79 15.79 1.57 8.43
CA ILE A 79 15.68 0.95 9.76
C ILE A 79 17.04 0.38 10.19
N SER A 80 17.55 -0.59 9.42
CA SER A 80 18.82 -1.30 9.68
C SER A 80 19.84 -1.18 8.54
N SER A 81 19.45 -0.61 7.40
CA SER A 81 20.32 -0.29 6.27
C SER A 81 20.13 1.16 5.81
N ASP A 82 21.18 1.71 5.19
CA ASP A 82 21.15 2.98 4.46
C ASP A 82 21.00 2.75 2.95
N LEU A 83 20.87 3.85 2.20
CA LEU A 83 20.64 3.82 0.75
C LEU A 83 21.95 3.77 -0.06
N ASP A 84 23.06 4.28 0.47
CA ASP A 84 24.31 4.43 -0.27
C ASP A 84 25.00 3.08 -0.44
N SER A 85 25.02 2.26 0.61
CA SER A 85 25.60 0.93 0.58
C SER A 85 25.01 0.02 -0.52
N PRO A 86 23.69 -0.21 -0.63
CA PRO A 86 23.13 -1.04 -1.71
C PRO A 86 23.30 -0.43 -3.10
N VAL A 87 23.24 0.90 -3.24
CA VAL A 87 23.50 1.55 -4.54
C VAL A 87 24.96 1.36 -4.96
N GLY A 88 25.89 1.40 -4.01
CA GLY A 88 27.30 1.05 -4.22
C GLY A 88 27.47 -0.37 -4.72
N LEU A 89 26.82 -1.34 -4.07
CA LEU A 89 26.83 -2.75 -4.49
C LEU A 89 26.27 -2.96 -5.90
N LEU A 90 25.17 -2.28 -6.24
CA LEU A 90 24.61 -2.33 -7.59
C LEU A 90 25.59 -1.79 -8.63
N ASN A 91 26.24 -0.66 -8.37
CA ASN A 91 27.23 -0.11 -9.29
C ASN A 91 28.49 -0.98 -9.39
N GLN A 92 28.91 -1.62 -8.30
CA GLN A 92 29.98 -2.62 -8.33
C GLN A 92 29.61 -3.82 -9.20
N TRP A 93 28.38 -4.33 -9.06
CA TRP A 93 27.84 -5.37 -9.92
C TRP A 93 27.86 -4.95 -11.40
N THR A 94 27.48 -3.70 -11.74
CA THR A 94 27.50 -3.25 -13.14
C THR A 94 28.88 -3.31 -13.80
N PHE A 95 29.92 -3.00 -13.02
CA PHE A 95 31.31 -3.01 -13.47
C PHE A 95 31.84 -4.44 -13.60
N GLN A 96 31.61 -5.28 -12.60
CA GLN A 96 32.21 -6.61 -12.53
C GLN A 96 31.44 -7.66 -13.35
N CYS A 97 30.12 -7.53 -13.44
CA CYS A 97 29.23 -8.58 -13.91
C CYS A 97 28.25 -8.11 -14.98
N GLY A 98 27.65 -6.92 -14.80
CA GLY A 98 26.64 -6.36 -15.71
C GLY A 98 27.20 -5.91 -17.06
N ASN A 99 28.53 -5.79 -17.16
CA ASN A 99 29.27 -5.40 -18.35
C ASN A 99 28.82 -4.05 -18.93
N PHE A 100 28.52 -3.08 -18.06
CA PHE A 100 28.02 -1.77 -18.48
C PHE A 100 29.11 -0.93 -19.16
N ASP A 101 30.39 -1.20 -18.91
CA ASP A 101 31.48 -0.48 -19.56
C ASP A 101 31.62 -0.80 -21.04
N SER A 102 31.54 -2.09 -21.41
CA SER A 102 31.66 -2.48 -22.83
C SER A 102 30.32 -2.44 -23.59
N LYS A 103 29.19 -2.54 -22.87
CA LYS A 103 27.84 -2.47 -23.43
C LYS A 103 26.99 -1.55 -22.56
N PRO A 104 27.10 -0.22 -22.65
CA PRO A 104 26.32 0.68 -21.81
C PRO A 104 24.81 0.52 -22.05
N PRO A 105 23.96 0.53 -21.00
CA PRO A 105 22.51 0.43 -21.14
C PRO A 105 21.89 1.79 -21.47
N VAL A 106 22.25 2.34 -22.63
CA VAL A 106 21.75 3.63 -23.13
C VAL A 106 20.70 3.41 -24.21
N LEU A 107 19.84 4.41 -24.42
CA LEU A 107 18.91 4.42 -25.54
C LEU A 107 19.68 4.43 -26.86
N THR A 108 19.29 3.54 -27.77
CA THR A 108 19.84 3.52 -29.12
C THR A 108 19.35 4.73 -29.93
N ASP A 109 20.12 5.14 -30.95
CA ASP A 109 19.74 6.27 -31.80
C ASP A 109 18.44 6.02 -32.58
N SER A 110 18.09 4.76 -32.83
CA SER A 110 16.81 4.38 -33.42
C SER A 110 15.62 4.50 -32.45
N GLN A 111 15.86 4.32 -31.14
CA GLN A 111 14.82 4.45 -30.11
C GLN A 111 14.52 5.90 -29.72
N LYS A 112 15.53 6.78 -29.70
CA LYS A 112 15.38 8.18 -29.26
C LYS A 112 14.23 8.94 -29.97
N PRO A 113 14.03 8.84 -31.31
CA PRO A 113 12.92 9.51 -31.98
C PRO A 113 11.54 9.01 -31.53
N PHE A 114 11.41 7.73 -31.16
CA PHE A 114 10.16 7.20 -30.61
C PHE A 114 9.88 7.81 -29.24
N PHE A 115 10.83 7.73 -28.32
CA PHE A 115 10.65 8.21 -26.95
C PHE A 115 10.47 9.72 -26.85
N LYS A 116 11.12 10.53 -27.71
CA LYS A 116 10.94 11.99 -27.78
C LYS A 116 9.49 12.43 -28.09
N LYS A 117 8.65 11.55 -28.63
CA LYS A 117 7.22 11.84 -28.86
C LYS A 117 6.39 11.83 -27.57
N TYR A 118 6.86 11.12 -26.54
CA TYR A 118 6.06 10.81 -25.35
C TYR A 118 6.69 11.29 -24.05
N LEU A 119 8.02 11.38 -23.99
CA LEU A 119 8.81 11.72 -22.81
C LEU A 119 9.47 13.08 -22.96
N SER A 120 9.62 13.80 -21.85
CA SER A 120 10.40 15.03 -21.83
C SER A 120 11.90 14.77 -21.83
N GLU A 121 12.68 15.81 -22.17
CA GLU A 121 14.15 15.74 -22.16
C GLU A 121 14.71 15.32 -20.80
N ALA A 122 14.09 15.77 -19.70
CA ALA A 122 14.49 15.39 -18.35
C ALA A 122 14.26 13.90 -18.06
N GLN A 123 13.17 13.32 -18.56
CA GLN A 123 12.89 11.88 -18.42
C GLN A 123 13.85 11.04 -19.26
N LEU A 124 14.10 11.45 -20.51
CA LEU A 124 15.07 10.83 -21.39
C LEU A 124 16.47 10.82 -20.77
N ALA A 125 16.93 11.95 -20.22
CA ALA A 125 18.22 12.04 -19.55
C ALA A 125 18.33 11.09 -18.34
N LYS A 126 17.23 10.89 -17.59
CA LYS A 126 17.18 9.93 -16.48
C LYS A 126 17.19 8.48 -16.96
N MET A 127 16.56 8.18 -18.09
CA MET A 127 16.59 6.84 -18.70
C MET A 127 17.99 6.47 -19.21
N ASP A 128 18.71 7.44 -19.79
CA ASP A 128 20.05 7.28 -20.38
C ASP A 128 21.20 7.18 -19.35
N LEU A 129 20.92 7.26 -18.05
CA LEU A 129 21.95 7.06 -17.03
C LEU A 129 22.51 5.64 -17.08
N THR A 130 23.84 5.55 -17.12
CA THR A 130 24.61 4.29 -17.15
C THR A 130 24.96 3.75 -15.76
N ARG A 131 24.50 4.40 -14.69
CA ARG A 131 24.75 3.98 -13.30
C ARG A 131 23.49 4.05 -12.47
N PHE A 132 23.42 3.23 -11.42
CA PHE A 132 22.35 3.31 -10.44
C PHE A 132 22.52 4.52 -9.53
N THR A 133 21.41 5.18 -9.25
CA THR A 133 21.30 6.37 -8.40
C THR A 133 20.56 6.07 -7.10
N ARG A 134 20.53 7.05 -6.18
CA ARG A 134 19.68 6.98 -4.98
C ARG A 134 18.20 6.85 -5.31
N LEU A 135 17.74 7.50 -6.38
CA LEU A 135 16.35 7.37 -6.85
C LEU A 135 16.05 5.95 -7.35
N ASP A 136 17.02 5.29 -7.99
CA ASP A 136 16.90 3.90 -8.41
C ASP A 136 16.80 2.95 -7.20
N GLY A 137 17.59 3.18 -6.14
CA GLY A 137 17.46 2.41 -4.90
C GLY A 137 16.09 2.56 -4.23
N LYS A 138 15.54 3.79 -4.19
CA LYS A 138 14.15 4.02 -3.75
C LYS A 138 13.14 3.33 -4.67
N PHE A 139 13.36 3.36 -5.98
CA PHE A 139 12.50 2.70 -6.96
C PHE A 139 12.40 1.19 -6.73
N ILE A 140 13.53 0.55 -6.46
CA ILE A 140 13.62 -0.87 -6.15
C ILE A 140 12.88 -1.20 -4.84
N ARG A 141 13.12 -0.45 -3.76
CA ARG A 141 12.39 -0.62 -2.49
C ARG A 141 10.88 -0.53 -2.70
N ASP A 142 10.43 0.51 -3.42
CA ASP A 142 9.00 0.72 -3.65
C ASP A 142 8.40 -0.43 -4.49
N SER A 143 9.14 -0.96 -5.47
CA SER A 143 8.71 -2.13 -6.26
C SER A 143 8.58 -3.39 -5.40
N GLN A 144 9.49 -3.61 -4.46
CA GLN A 144 9.37 -4.69 -3.47
C GLN A 144 8.14 -4.52 -2.56
N LEU A 145 7.88 -3.29 -2.09
CA LEU A 145 6.69 -2.98 -1.29
C LEU A 145 5.41 -3.27 -2.09
N PHE A 146 5.33 -2.79 -3.33
CA PHE A 146 4.15 -3.00 -4.19
C PHE A 146 3.95 -4.47 -4.56
N ASN A 147 5.03 -5.26 -4.72
CA ASN A 147 4.92 -6.70 -4.91
C ASN A 147 4.34 -7.40 -3.67
N GLY A 148 4.74 -6.98 -2.47
CA GLY A 148 4.15 -7.46 -1.21
C GLY A 148 2.67 -7.08 -1.10
N MET A 149 2.32 -5.83 -1.38
CA MET A 149 0.93 -5.36 -1.40
C MET A 149 0.08 -6.10 -2.43
N MET A 150 0.63 -6.33 -3.62
CA MET A 150 0.00 -7.12 -4.69
C MET A 150 -0.34 -8.52 -4.18
N LYS A 151 0.65 -9.27 -3.68
CA LYS A 151 0.47 -10.65 -3.21
C LYS A 151 -0.60 -10.73 -2.12
N ALA A 152 -0.56 -9.79 -1.17
CA ALA A 152 -1.56 -9.69 -0.11
C ALA A 152 -2.97 -9.43 -0.65
N ALA A 153 -3.10 -8.56 -1.63
CA ALA A 153 -4.41 -8.16 -2.13
C ALA A 153 -5.09 -9.21 -3.00
N ILE A 154 -4.32 -10.03 -3.71
CA ILE A 154 -4.84 -11.00 -4.68
C ILE A 154 -4.94 -12.43 -4.15
N GLU A 155 -4.61 -12.66 -2.88
CA GLU A 155 -4.70 -13.98 -2.27
C GLU A 155 -6.14 -14.54 -2.40
N GLY A 156 -6.22 -15.79 -2.87
CA GLY A 156 -7.50 -16.47 -3.11
C GLY A 156 -8.34 -15.93 -4.29
N LYS A 157 -7.81 -15.03 -5.13
CA LYS A 157 -8.52 -14.50 -6.30
C LYS A 157 -8.20 -15.28 -7.57
N SER A 158 -9.25 -15.60 -8.33
CA SER A 158 -9.19 -16.60 -9.39
C SER A 158 -8.89 -16.03 -10.77
N ASN A 159 -9.40 -14.84 -11.07
CA ASN A 159 -9.26 -14.18 -12.37
C ASN A 159 -8.75 -12.74 -12.25
N ASP A 160 -8.23 -12.20 -13.35
CA ASP A 160 -7.53 -10.90 -13.32
C ASP A 160 -8.44 -9.72 -13.01
N ARG A 161 -9.73 -9.78 -13.37
CA ARG A 161 -10.72 -8.76 -12.96
C ARG A 161 -10.93 -8.76 -11.45
N GLU A 162 -11.08 -9.94 -10.82
CA GLU A 162 -11.17 -10.05 -9.36
C GLU A 162 -9.88 -9.57 -8.67
N ARG A 163 -8.72 -9.92 -9.24
CA ARG A 163 -7.40 -9.51 -8.73
C ARG A 163 -7.24 -7.99 -8.79
N ALA A 164 -7.60 -7.36 -9.91
CA ALA A 164 -7.57 -5.91 -10.09
C ALA A 164 -8.51 -5.22 -9.09
N THR A 165 -9.77 -5.64 -9.00
CA THR A 165 -10.74 -5.08 -8.03
C THR A 165 -10.28 -5.24 -6.58
N SER A 166 -9.73 -6.40 -6.21
CA SER A 166 -9.22 -6.65 -4.87
C SER A 166 -7.99 -5.79 -4.55
N ALA A 167 -7.04 -5.69 -5.49
CA ALA A 167 -5.88 -4.81 -5.40
C ALA A 167 -6.28 -3.34 -5.29
N PHE A 168 -7.30 -2.90 -6.02
CA PHE A 168 -7.82 -1.55 -5.94
C PHE A 168 -8.31 -1.25 -4.53
N TYR A 169 -9.20 -2.08 -3.98
CA TYR A 169 -9.66 -1.91 -2.61
C TYR A 169 -8.50 -1.95 -1.61
N TYR A 170 -7.56 -2.89 -1.75
CA TYR A 170 -6.41 -2.97 -0.86
C TYR A 170 -5.59 -1.66 -0.85
N CYS A 171 -5.35 -1.06 -2.02
CA CYS A 171 -4.65 0.22 -2.14
C CYS A 171 -5.45 1.36 -1.50
N MET A 172 -6.73 1.49 -1.86
CA MET A 172 -7.58 2.61 -1.40
C MET A 172 -7.85 2.56 0.11
N ASN A 173 -8.00 1.36 0.69
CA ASN A 173 -8.20 1.17 2.13
C ASN A 173 -6.93 1.48 2.94
N ASN A 174 -5.75 1.27 2.34
CA ASN A 174 -4.47 1.59 2.97
C ASN A 174 -4.05 3.06 2.84
N LEU A 175 -4.76 3.86 2.04
CA LEU A 175 -4.45 5.25 1.76
C LEU A 175 -5.69 6.12 1.95
N ALA A 176 -5.88 6.71 3.12
CA ALA A 176 -6.94 7.69 3.35
C ALA A 176 -6.82 8.88 2.37
N LEU A 177 -7.95 9.44 1.94
CA LEU A 177 -7.97 10.50 0.94
C LEU A 177 -7.51 11.79 1.59
N VAL A 178 -6.57 12.48 0.96
CA VAL A 178 -6.33 13.91 1.20
C VAL A 178 -7.14 14.66 0.14
N PRO A 179 -8.34 15.17 0.47
CA PRO A 179 -9.28 15.68 -0.54
C PRO A 179 -8.87 17.06 -1.06
N ASN A 180 -8.10 17.83 -0.29
CA ASN A 180 -7.67 19.18 -0.64
C ASN A 180 -6.19 19.17 -1.02
N GLU A 181 -5.89 19.51 -2.27
CA GLU A 181 -4.52 19.57 -2.80
C GLU A 181 -3.61 20.53 -2.02
N LYS A 182 -4.17 21.57 -1.39
CA LYS A 182 -3.39 22.48 -0.52
C LYS A 182 -2.79 21.79 0.70
N ASN A 183 -3.38 20.66 1.11
CA ASN A 183 -2.87 19.85 2.22
C ASN A 183 -1.89 18.78 1.73
N ALA A 184 -1.71 18.61 0.41
CA ALA A 184 -0.81 17.63 -0.16
C ALA A 184 0.63 17.94 0.23
N LEU A 185 1.36 16.89 0.61
CA LEU A 185 2.78 16.96 0.89
C LEU A 185 3.55 16.25 -0.23
N PRO A 186 4.76 16.72 -0.57
CA PRO A 186 5.61 16.07 -1.55
C PRO A 186 6.25 14.80 -0.95
N LEU A 187 5.44 13.78 -0.72
CA LEU A 187 5.85 12.50 -0.16
C LEU A 187 6.28 11.53 -1.27
N SER A 188 7.32 10.75 -1.01
CA SER A 188 7.66 9.59 -1.85
C SER A 188 6.63 8.46 -1.70
N PRO A 189 6.59 7.48 -2.63
CA PRO A 189 5.60 6.41 -2.56
C PRO A 189 5.60 5.59 -1.29
N TYR A 190 6.78 5.25 -0.82
CA TYR A 190 6.93 4.61 0.48
C TYR A 190 6.33 5.45 1.60
N GLU A 191 6.62 6.76 1.65
CA GLU A 191 6.16 7.62 2.75
C GLU A 191 4.64 7.75 2.80
N PHE A 192 3.98 8.01 1.66
CA PHE A 192 2.53 8.11 1.67
C PHE A 192 1.83 6.75 1.95
N CYS A 193 2.44 5.61 1.59
CA CYS A 193 1.97 4.28 2.00
C CYS A 193 2.12 4.03 3.51
N ILE A 194 3.27 4.41 4.09
CA ILE A 194 3.53 4.30 5.53
C ILE A 194 2.58 5.21 6.31
N PHE A 195 2.42 6.46 5.91
CA PHE A 195 1.50 7.39 6.57
C PHE A 195 0.03 7.04 6.31
N GLY A 196 -0.24 6.24 5.29
CA GLY A 196 -1.59 5.79 4.94
C GLY A 196 -2.51 6.93 4.53
N ILE A 197 -1.98 7.95 3.87
CA ILE A 197 -2.73 9.09 3.32
C ILE A 197 -2.24 9.39 1.92
N GLY A 198 -3.09 9.88 1.03
CA GLY A 198 -2.66 10.30 -0.30
C GLY A 198 -3.70 11.11 -1.06
N THR A 199 -3.23 11.96 -1.98
CA THR A 199 -4.09 12.64 -2.97
C THR A 199 -4.67 11.64 -3.97
N PRO A 200 -5.69 12.02 -4.77
CA PRO A 200 -6.19 11.16 -5.85
C PRO A 200 -5.10 10.65 -6.80
N GLU A 201 -4.18 11.51 -7.21
CA GLU A 201 -3.08 11.13 -8.11
C GLU A 201 -2.08 10.17 -7.42
N GLN A 202 -1.76 10.37 -6.14
CA GLN A 202 -0.91 9.46 -5.37
C GLN A 202 -1.57 8.09 -5.20
N ARG A 203 -2.87 8.05 -4.90
CA ARG A 203 -3.66 6.81 -4.85
C ARG A 203 -3.65 6.08 -6.19
N ALA A 204 -3.85 6.82 -7.28
CA ALA A 204 -3.77 6.26 -8.63
C ALA A 204 -2.39 5.68 -8.93
N TRP A 205 -1.33 6.40 -8.55
CA TRP A 205 0.04 5.95 -8.75
C TRP A 205 0.34 4.64 -8.02
N VAL A 206 -0.12 4.48 -6.78
CA VAL A 206 0.04 3.20 -6.05
C VAL A 206 -0.69 2.08 -6.75
N TYR A 207 -1.95 2.28 -7.10
CA TYR A 207 -2.74 1.22 -7.73
C TYR A 207 -2.14 0.80 -9.08
N ILE A 208 -1.77 1.76 -9.94
CA ILE A 208 -1.09 1.47 -11.22
C ILE A 208 0.24 0.75 -10.99
N SER A 209 1.00 1.15 -9.96
CA SER A 209 2.26 0.48 -9.62
C SER A 209 2.07 -0.95 -9.12
N VAL A 210 0.95 -1.23 -8.43
CA VAL A 210 0.55 -2.58 -8.02
C VAL A 210 0.09 -3.41 -9.22
N MET A 211 -0.64 -2.82 -10.18
CA MET A 211 -1.02 -3.48 -11.44
C MET A 211 0.22 -3.87 -12.26
N ARG A 212 1.25 -3.02 -12.29
CA ARG A 212 2.55 -3.37 -12.90
C ARG A 212 3.17 -4.63 -12.27
N GLN A 213 3.05 -4.83 -10.96
CA GLN A 213 3.53 -6.06 -10.31
C GLN A 213 2.71 -7.29 -10.69
N LEU A 214 1.44 -7.12 -11.05
CA LEU A 214 0.61 -8.17 -11.66
C LEU A 214 0.89 -8.38 -13.16
N ARG A 215 1.75 -7.55 -13.77
CA ARG A 215 1.92 -7.48 -15.23
C ARG A 215 0.60 -7.19 -15.96
N ILE A 216 -0.29 -6.44 -15.32
CA ILE A 216 -1.52 -5.91 -15.90
C ILE A 216 -1.31 -4.43 -16.17
N ASP A 217 -1.60 -4.02 -17.40
CA ASP A 217 -1.46 -2.63 -17.79
C ASP A 217 -2.60 -1.77 -17.25
N ALA A 218 -2.25 -0.59 -16.75
CA ALA A 218 -3.20 0.38 -16.26
C ALA A 218 -2.78 1.79 -16.63
N VAL A 219 -3.75 2.61 -16.99
CA VAL A 219 -3.60 3.99 -17.42
C VAL A 219 -4.46 4.91 -16.59
N LEU A 220 -4.03 6.16 -16.48
CA LEU A 220 -4.83 7.22 -15.90
C LEU A 220 -5.62 7.93 -17.01
N LEU A 221 -6.92 8.11 -16.80
CA LEU A 221 -7.80 8.89 -17.66
C LEU A 221 -8.06 10.24 -17.01
N ARG A 222 -7.76 11.32 -17.74
CA ARG A 222 -7.97 12.71 -17.28
C ARG A 222 -8.44 13.60 -18.43
N PRO A 223 -9.18 14.69 -18.16
CA PRO A 223 -9.46 15.69 -19.18
C PRO A 223 -8.17 16.41 -19.63
N THR A 224 -8.14 16.90 -20.87
CA THR A 224 -7.00 17.68 -21.41
C THR A 224 -6.70 18.93 -20.57
N LYS A 225 -7.75 19.55 -20.03
CA LYS A 225 -7.63 20.62 -19.04
C LYS A 225 -7.91 20.00 -17.67
N PRO A 226 -6.92 19.94 -16.76
CA PRO A 226 -7.11 19.38 -15.43
C PRO A 226 -8.33 19.99 -14.73
N ALA A 227 -9.15 19.13 -14.14
CA ALA A 227 -10.34 19.53 -13.41
C ALA A 227 -10.42 18.73 -12.10
N PRO A 228 -10.84 19.35 -10.98
CA PRO A 228 -10.98 18.66 -9.72
C PRO A 228 -11.83 17.39 -9.86
N TYR A 229 -11.37 16.31 -9.26
CA TYR A 229 -12.07 15.03 -9.18
C TYR A 229 -12.38 14.31 -10.51
N LYS A 230 -11.97 14.85 -11.66
CA LYS A 230 -12.07 14.17 -12.97
C LYS A 230 -10.81 13.35 -13.22
N LEU A 231 -10.69 12.26 -12.47
CA LEU A 231 -9.56 11.34 -12.50
C LEU A 231 -10.08 9.90 -12.40
N LEU A 232 -9.87 9.08 -13.43
CA LEU A 232 -10.20 7.66 -13.42
C LEU A 232 -8.98 6.81 -13.77
N ILE A 233 -9.00 5.55 -13.39
CA ILE A 233 -7.99 4.57 -13.77
C ILE A 233 -8.66 3.55 -14.68
N GLY A 234 -8.10 3.34 -15.86
CA GLY A 234 -8.46 2.28 -16.78
C GLY A 234 -7.49 1.12 -16.64
N VAL A 235 -7.98 -0.07 -16.29
CA VAL A 235 -7.18 -1.30 -16.21
C VAL A 235 -7.47 -2.16 -17.44
N LEU A 236 -6.43 -2.48 -18.20
CA LEU A 236 -6.50 -3.19 -19.48
C LEU A 236 -6.41 -4.69 -19.19
N ILE A 237 -7.53 -5.38 -19.33
CA ILE A 237 -7.63 -6.83 -19.11
C ILE A 237 -8.37 -7.41 -20.31
N ASP A 238 -7.74 -8.42 -20.93
CA ASP A 238 -8.21 -9.04 -22.17
C ASP A 238 -8.48 -7.99 -23.27
N GLU A 239 -9.75 -7.79 -23.66
CA GLU A 239 -10.19 -6.81 -24.65
C GLU A 239 -11.03 -5.68 -24.02
N SER A 240 -10.83 -5.40 -22.73
CA SER A 240 -11.63 -4.44 -21.97
C SER A 240 -10.78 -3.47 -21.15
N VAL A 241 -11.29 -2.25 -20.99
CA VAL A 241 -10.71 -1.22 -20.13
C VAL A 241 -11.64 -1.01 -18.95
N TYR A 242 -11.35 -1.62 -17.79
CA TYR A 242 -12.18 -1.53 -16.59
C TYR A 242 -11.90 -0.25 -15.80
N LEU A 243 -12.96 0.41 -15.31
CA LEU A 243 -12.87 1.75 -14.74
C LEU A 243 -12.91 1.76 -13.21
N PHE A 244 -11.99 2.52 -12.61
CA PHE A 244 -11.87 2.69 -11.17
C PHE A 244 -11.72 4.17 -10.79
N ASP A 245 -12.39 4.60 -9.72
CA ASP A 245 -12.34 5.99 -9.23
C ASP A 245 -11.48 6.09 -7.95
N PRO A 246 -10.21 6.53 -8.06
CA PRO A 246 -9.31 6.67 -6.90
C PRO A 246 -9.69 7.80 -5.94
N VAL A 247 -10.57 8.73 -6.36
CA VAL A 247 -11.09 9.77 -5.46
C VAL A 247 -12.06 9.10 -4.49
N LEU A 248 -13.06 8.40 -5.01
CA LEU A 248 -14.08 7.72 -4.20
C LEU A 248 -13.54 6.47 -3.50
N GLY A 249 -12.46 5.89 -4.01
CA GLY A 249 -11.96 4.59 -3.54
C GLY A 249 -12.92 3.45 -3.90
N LEU A 250 -13.69 3.62 -4.98
CA LEU A 250 -14.67 2.67 -5.49
C LEU A 250 -14.44 2.38 -6.98
N PRO A 251 -14.59 1.13 -7.45
CA PRO A 251 -14.72 0.84 -8.88
C PRO A 251 -15.97 1.51 -9.46
N ILE A 252 -15.97 1.86 -10.75
CA ILE A 252 -17.22 2.24 -11.42
C ILE A 252 -18.09 0.98 -11.54
N PRO A 253 -19.35 0.96 -11.07
CA PRO A 253 -20.14 -0.25 -11.08
C PRO A 253 -20.64 -0.57 -12.49
N ALA A 254 -20.45 -1.80 -12.95
CA ALA A 254 -21.23 -2.32 -14.08
C ALA A 254 -22.74 -2.29 -13.74
N LYS A 255 -23.58 -2.17 -14.77
CA LYS A 255 -25.05 -2.15 -14.63
C LYS A 255 -25.57 -3.36 -13.83
N GLU A 256 -24.98 -4.52 -14.07
CA GLU A 256 -25.24 -5.73 -13.33
C GLU A 256 -24.21 -5.90 -12.20
N GLN A 257 -24.66 -5.61 -10.98
CA GLN A 257 -23.96 -5.97 -9.75
C GLN A 257 -24.67 -7.16 -9.08
N PRO A 258 -23.93 -8.08 -8.44
CA PRO A 258 -24.53 -9.03 -7.52
C PRO A 258 -25.37 -8.29 -6.45
N ALA A 259 -26.60 -8.74 -6.27
CA ALA A 259 -27.62 -8.04 -5.48
C ALA A 259 -27.45 -8.19 -3.95
N ASP A 260 -26.51 -9.00 -3.51
CA ASP A 260 -26.21 -9.34 -2.11
C ASP A 260 -24.81 -8.91 -1.67
N MET A 261 -23.96 -8.45 -2.60
CA MET A 261 -22.60 -8.02 -2.30
C MET A 261 -22.59 -6.60 -1.72
N ILE A 262 -21.96 -6.41 -0.56
CA ILE A 262 -21.88 -5.09 0.11
C ILE A 262 -21.10 -4.06 -0.72
N LEU A 263 -20.02 -4.50 -1.37
CA LEU A 263 -19.14 -3.67 -2.20
C LEU A 263 -19.34 -3.96 -3.69
N ILE A 264 -18.80 -3.08 -4.54
CA ILE A 264 -18.79 -3.24 -5.99
C ILE A 264 -17.75 -4.31 -6.33
N THR A 265 -18.20 -5.43 -6.86
CA THR A 265 -17.32 -6.56 -7.21
C THR A 265 -17.09 -6.66 -8.71
N ASN A 266 -18.00 -6.09 -9.52
CA ASN A 266 -17.93 -6.11 -10.97
C ASN A 266 -17.74 -4.68 -11.53
N PRO A 267 -16.51 -4.26 -11.88
CA PRO A 267 -16.29 -2.94 -12.46
C PRO A 267 -16.90 -2.84 -13.88
N ALA A 268 -17.43 -1.67 -14.24
CA ALA A 268 -17.82 -1.34 -15.59
C ALA A 268 -16.59 -1.18 -16.48
N SER A 269 -16.71 -1.60 -17.74
CA SER A 269 -15.74 -1.26 -18.77
C SER A 269 -16.04 0.12 -19.37
N LEU A 270 -15.04 0.69 -20.04
CA LEU A 270 -15.19 1.92 -20.83
C LEU A 270 -16.24 1.76 -21.94
N ALA A 271 -16.31 0.57 -22.54
CA ALA A 271 -17.33 0.24 -23.54
C ALA A 271 -18.75 0.27 -22.93
N ASP A 272 -18.93 -0.29 -21.73
CA ASP A 272 -20.22 -0.25 -21.02
C ASP A 272 -20.66 1.19 -20.77
N VAL A 273 -19.73 2.07 -20.37
CA VAL A 273 -20.02 3.49 -20.12
C VAL A 273 -20.37 4.25 -21.41
N TYR A 274 -19.73 3.92 -22.54
CA TYR A 274 -20.09 4.51 -23.83
C TYR A 274 -21.47 4.06 -24.32
N GLN A 275 -21.81 2.79 -24.09
CA GLN A 275 -23.12 2.25 -24.46
C GLN A 275 -24.24 2.74 -23.52
N SER A 276 -23.93 2.88 -22.23
CA SER A 276 -24.86 3.23 -21.16
C SER A 276 -24.31 4.38 -20.30
N PRO A 277 -24.39 5.64 -20.76
CA PRO A 277 -23.93 6.81 -20.00
C PRO A 277 -24.61 6.98 -18.63
N GLU A 278 -25.80 6.38 -18.45
CA GLU A 278 -26.53 6.39 -17.18
C GLU A 278 -25.73 5.75 -16.03
N ILE A 279 -24.77 4.86 -16.32
CA ILE A 279 -23.90 4.24 -15.31
C ILE A 279 -23.20 5.30 -14.46
N LEU A 280 -22.64 6.34 -15.10
CA LEU A 280 -21.93 7.41 -14.38
C LEU A 280 -22.90 8.35 -13.67
N ILE A 281 -24.07 8.61 -14.26
CA ILE A 281 -25.09 9.47 -13.65
C ILE A 281 -25.63 8.81 -12.38
N ASP A 282 -25.96 7.53 -12.42
CA ASP A 282 -26.47 6.78 -11.28
C ASP A 282 -25.41 6.59 -10.19
N PHE A 283 -24.15 6.40 -10.59
CA PHE A 283 -23.04 6.24 -9.66
C PHE A 283 -22.70 7.55 -8.94
N TYR A 284 -22.66 8.67 -9.67
CA TYR A 284 -22.28 9.96 -9.10
C TYR A 284 -23.45 10.78 -8.53
N GLY A 285 -24.69 10.47 -8.92
CA GLY A 285 -25.89 11.18 -8.49
C GLY A 285 -25.85 12.67 -8.86
N GLU A 286 -26.21 13.53 -7.90
CA GLU A 286 -26.24 14.99 -8.08
C GLU A 286 -24.88 15.60 -8.47
N GLU A 287 -23.78 14.90 -8.16
CA GLU A 287 -22.42 15.34 -8.46
C GLU A 287 -21.93 14.93 -9.84
N ALA A 288 -22.74 14.22 -10.66
CA ALA A 288 -22.33 13.74 -11.98
C ALA A 288 -21.78 14.85 -12.89
N LYS A 289 -22.32 16.08 -12.81
CA LYS A 289 -21.84 17.25 -13.58
C LYS A 289 -20.40 17.67 -13.24
N ASN A 290 -19.95 17.38 -12.03
CA ASN A 290 -18.60 17.70 -11.53
C ASN A 290 -17.62 16.54 -11.78
N ARG A 291 -18.08 15.46 -12.41
CA ARG A 291 -17.32 14.24 -12.68
C ARG A 291 -17.20 14.02 -14.19
N PHE A 292 -16.62 12.88 -14.57
CA PHE A 292 -16.60 12.49 -15.97
C PHE A 292 -18.01 12.20 -16.47
N SER A 293 -18.32 12.74 -17.64
CA SER A 293 -19.38 12.22 -18.51
C SER A 293 -18.82 11.17 -19.48
N ALA A 294 -19.69 10.34 -20.04
CA ALA A 294 -19.30 9.38 -21.09
C ALA A 294 -18.70 10.07 -22.33
N GLU A 295 -19.18 11.27 -22.66
CA GLU A 295 -18.66 12.05 -23.80
C GLU A 295 -17.26 12.61 -23.54
N GLU A 296 -17.01 13.14 -22.32
CA GLU A 296 -15.67 13.56 -21.92
C GLU A 296 -14.66 12.40 -21.93
N LEU A 297 -15.13 11.17 -21.63
CA LEU A 297 -14.27 9.98 -21.68
C LEU A 297 -13.87 9.56 -23.10
N LYS A 298 -14.59 9.95 -24.15
CA LYS A 298 -14.18 9.70 -25.55
C LYS A 298 -12.99 10.56 -25.97
N SER A 299 -12.83 11.72 -25.33
CA SER A 299 -11.76 12.68 -25.60
C SER A 299 -10.75 12.81 -24.45
N ALA A 300 -10.81 11.90 -23.48
CA ALA A 300 -9.90 11.89 -22.35
C ALA A 300 -8.46 11.61 -22.80
N GLU A 301 -7.50 12.26 -22.15
CA GLU A 301 -6.10 11.91 -22.28
C GLU A 301 -5.87 10.55 -21.61
N VAL A 302 -5.11 9.69 -22.29
CA VAL A 302 -4.62 8.43 -21.74
C VAL A 302 -3.21 8.67 -21.23
N VAL A 303 -3.03 8.60 -19.93
CA VAL A 303 -1.77 8.95 -19.27
C VAL A 303 -1.10 7.70 -18.70
N ILE A 304 0.08 7.41 -19.22
CA ILE A 304 0.99 6.39 -18.69
C ILE A 304 1.66 6.95 -17.43
N MET A 305 1.39 6.33 -16.29
CA MET A 305 1.96 6.73 -15.00
C MET A 305 3.07 5.76 -14.59
N GLY A 306 4.30 6.25 -14.53
CA GLY A 306 5.50 5.50 -14.12
C GLY A 306 6.68 6.45 -13.91
N ARG A 307 7.76 5.94 -13.32
CA ARG A 307 9.01 6.72 -13.14
C ARG A 307 9.96 6.45 -14.29
N SER A 308 10.84 7.41 -14.62
CA SER A 308 11.86 7.22 -15.65
C SER A 308 12.73 5.97 -15.44
N SER A 309 12.98 5.56 -14.18
CA SER A 309 13.69 4.31 -13.86
C SER A 309 13.00 3.07 -14.45
N GLU A 310 11.67 3.05 -14.48
CA GLU A 310 10.86 1.90 -14.93
C GLU A 310 11.09 1.54 -16.41
N TRP A 311 11.43 2.52 -17.23
CA TRP A 311 11.64 2.35 -18.67
C TRP A 311 13.13 2.32 -19.03
N SER A 312 14.01 2.38 -18.03
CA SER A 312 15.46 2.43 -18.26
C SER A 312 16.04 1.05 -18.58
N ALA A 313 16.99 1.00 -19.52
CA ALA A 313 17.67 -0.24 -19.87
C ALA A 313 18.49 -0.81 -18.68
N ARG A 314 18.93 0.03 -17.74
CA ARG A 314 19.60 -0.44 -16.50
C ARG A 314 18.65 -1.24 -15.60
N MET A 315 17.37 -0.85 -15.49
CA MET A 315 16.38 -1.61 -14.73
C MET A 315 16.00 -2.90 -15.43
N ARG A 316 15.94 -2.90 -16.77
CA ARG A 316 15.77 -4.14 -17.55
C ARG A 316 16.86 -5.15 -17.23
N ARG A 317 18.12 -4.74 -17.37
CA ARG A 317 19.26 -5.63 -17.10
C ARG A 317 19.32 -6.10 -15.66
N LEU A 318 18.93 -5.24 -14.70
CA LEU A 318 18.82 -5.65 -13.31
C LEU A 318 17.72 -6.70 -13.13
N GLU A 319 16.52 -6.49 -13.70
CA GLU A 319 15.41 -7.46 -13.67
C GLU A 319 15.83 -8.81 -14.23
N ASP A 320 16.48 -8.83 -15.39
CA ASP A 320 16.98 -10.05 -16.05
C ASP A 320 18.02 -10.80 -15.19
N SER A 321 18.68 -10.10 -14.27
CA SER A 321 19.73 -10.64 -13.40
C SER A 321 19.25 -10.99 -11.99
N LEU A 322 17.98 -10.71 -11.66
CA LEU A 322 17.41 -11.04 -10.36
C LEU A 322 17.38 -12.57 -10.15
N SER A 323 17.62 -13.00 -8.91
CA SER A 323 17.52 -14.42 -8.58
C SER A 323 16.06 -14.88 -8.59
N ARG A 324 15.79 -16.17 -8.79
CA ARG A 324 14.41 -16.73 -8.78
C ARG A 324 13.63 -16.45 -7.48
N LYS A 325 14.30 -16.05 -6.40
CA LYS A 325 13.69 -15.65 -5.13
C LYS A 325 13.07 -14.25 -5.19
N GLN A 326 13.55 -13.40 -6.10
CA GLN A 326 13.10 -12.03 -6.31
C GLN A 326 12.09 -12.02 -7.46
N THR A 327 10.82 -11.80 -7.14
CA THR A 327 9.72 -11.93 -8.11
C THR A 327 9.02 -10.61 -8.42
N PHE A 328 9.66 -9.47 -8.13
CA PHE A 328 9.06 -8.15 -8.37
C PHE A 328 9.51 -7.60 -9.73
N VAL A 329 8.64 -6.77 -10.33
CA VAL A 329 8.87 -6.14 -11.63
C VAL A 329 9.58 -4.80 -11.41
N LEU A 330 10.66 -4.57 -12.15
CA LEU A 330 11.44 -3.33 -12.21
C LEU A 330 11.32 -2.63 -13.56
N PHE A 331 11.16 -3.38 -14.65
CA PHE A 331 11.15 -2.84 -16.00
C PHE A 331 9.79 -2.98 -16.67
N ARG A 332 9.43 -1.97 -17.48
CA ARG A 332 8.34 -2.04 -18.45
C ARG A 332 8.76 -1.33 -19.72
N ASN A 333 8.58 -1.97 -20.86
CA ASN A 333 8.83 -1.37 -22.16
C ASN A 333 7.66 -0.48 -22.59
N LEU A 334 8.00 0.73 -23.06
CA LEU A 334 7.02 1.60 -23.73
C LEU A 334 7.02 1.36 -25.24
N ASP A 335 8.19 1.11 -25.81
CA ASP A 335 8.43 0.84 -27.22
C ASP A 335 8.29 -0.66 -27.56
N PRO A 336 8.00 -0.99 -28.83
CA PRO A 336 8.00 -2.37 -29.29
C PRO A 336 9.42 -2.97 -29.26
N PHE A 337 9.52 -4.24 -28.90
CA PHE A 337 10.71 -5.06 -29.12
C PHE A 337 10.30 -6.45 -29.64
N GLU A 338 11.29 -7.29 -30.00
CA GLU A 338 11.01 -8.62 -30.53
C GLU A 338 10.15 -9.46 -29.56
N GLY A 339 8.94 -9.82 -29.98
CA GLY A 339 7.99 -10.60 -29.18
C GLY A 339 7.12 -9.80 -28.21
N ASP A 340 7.30 -8.48 -28.10
CA ASP A 340 6.50 -7.61 -27.22
C ASP A 340 6.14 -6.29 -27.93
N PRO A 341 4.85 -6.01 -28.16
CA PRO A 341 4.41 -4.83 -28.89
C PRO A 341 4.66 -3.51 -28.13
N GLY A 342 4.98 -3.54 -26.84
CA GLY A 342 5.14 -2.34 -26.04
C GLY A 342 3.84 -1.83 -25.45
N PHE A 343 3.94 -1.19 -24.28
CA PHE A 343 2.78 -0.67 -23.57
C PHE A 343 1.99 0.35 -24.41
N ILE A 344 2.67 1.20 -25.17
CA ILE A 344 1.98 2.19 -26.03
C ILE A 344 1.17 1.50 -27.12
N SER A 345 1.72 0.46 -27.76
CA SER A 345 0.97 -0.30 -28.77
C SER A 345 -0.21 -1.04 -28.14
N HIS A 346 -0.03 -1.63 -26.95
CA HIS A 346 -1.12 -2.31 -26.26
C HIS A 346 -2.29 -1.37 -25.97
N ILE A 347 -2.02 -0.14 -25.52
CA ILE A 347 -3.05 0.91 -25.36
C ILE A 347 -3.78 1.20 -26.67
N GLN A 348 -3.07 1.25 -27.80
CA GLN A 348 -3.66 1.57 -29.10
C GLN A 348 -4.52 0.43 -29.68
N THR A 349 -4.24 -0.82 -29.31
CA THR A 349 -4.93 -2.00 -29.87
C THR A 349 -6.02 -2.56 -28.97
N ILE A 350 -5.99 -2.28 -27.65
CA ILE A 350 -6.95 -2.82 -26.68
C ILE A 350 -8.40 -2.58 -27.08
N GLY A 351 -9.27 -3.58 -26.86
CA GLY A 351 -10.71 -3.45 -27.02
C GLY A 351 -11.12 -3.03 -28.42
N LYS A 352 -10.47 -3.63 -29.44
CA LYS A 352 -10.63 -3.28 -30.86
C LYS A 352 -10.25 -1.81 -31.15
N GLY A 353 -9.28 -1.28 -30.44
CA GLY A 353 -8.79 0.09 -30.60
C GLY A 353 -9.70 1.15 -29.97
N ILE A 354 -10.37 0.83 -28.85
CA ILE A 354 -11.24 1.79 -28.14
C ILE A 354 -10.50 3.05 -27.68
N LEU A 355 -9.18 2.96 -27.48
CA LEU A 355 -8.29 4.08 -27.13
C LEU A 355 -7.35 4.48 -28.28
N LYS A 356 -7.57 4.00 -29.51
CA LYS A 356 -6.66 4.24 -30.65
C LYS A 356 -6.46 5.72 -30.96
N GLU A 357 -7.55 6.48 -30.93
CA GLU A 357 -7.55 7.92 -31.24
C GLU A 357 -7.29 8.80 -30.00
N ALA A 358 -7.06 8.20 -28.83
CA ALA A 358 -6.81 8.94 -27.61
C ALA A 358 -5.41 9.58 -27.64
N THR A 359 -5.29 10.77 -27.07
CA THR A 359 -3.97 11.39 -26.87
C THR A 359 -3.24 10.66 -25.75
N ILE A 360 -2.20 9.90 -26.12
CA ILE A 360 -1.35 9.18 -25.16
C ILE A 360 -0.21 10.09 -24.69
N LYS A 361 -0.05 10.21 -23.36
CA LYS A 361 1.05 10.96 -22.73
C LYS A 361 1.72 10.11 -21.67
N VAL A 362 3.03 10.31 -21.47
CA VAL A 362 3.71 9.79 -20.27
C VAL A 362 3.75 10.90 -19.22
N SER A 363 3.35 10.55 -18.00
CA SER A 363 3.26 11.53 -16.90
C SER A 363 4.64 11.91 -16.37
N GLU A 364 4.86 13.20 -16.15
CA GLU A 364 6.00 13.68 -15.37
C GLU A 364 5.77 13.63 -13.86
N PHE A 365 4.50 13.44 -13.42
CA PHE A 365 4.12 13.50 -12.02
C PHE A 365 4.96 12.60 -11.11
N PRO A 366 5.19 11.31 -11.43
CA PRO A 366 6.00 10.43 -10.57
C PRO A 366 7.43 10.95 -10.36
N ASP A 367 8.10 11.41 -11.41
CA ASP A 367 9.46 11.93 -11.31
C ASP A 367 9.51 13.30 -10.63
N ALA A 368 8.54 14.17 -10.90
CA ALA A 368 8.41 15.46 -10.25
C ALA A 368 8.16 15.30 -8.74
N GLN A 369 7.27 14.39 -8.35
CA GLN A 369 6.95 14.07 -6.96
C GLN A 369 8.19 13.54 -6.21
N MET A 370 8.97 12.66 -6.84
CA MET A 370 10.23 12.18 -6.25
C MET A 370 11.22 13.31 -6.04
N ASN A 371 11.45 14.17 -7.03
CA ASN A 371 12.37 15.30 -6.88
C ASN A 371 11.88 16.27 -5.80
N ALA A 372 10.58 16.57 -5.76
CA ALA A 372 9.98 17.42 -4.74
C ALA A 372 10.13 16.85 -3.33
N SER A 373 10.04 15.51 -3.17
CA SER A 373 10.26 14.85 -1.89
C SER A 373 11.70 14.95 -1.39
N GLU A 374 12.67 15.04 -2.29
CA GLU A 374 14.09 15.23 -1.95
C GLU A 374 14.43 16.69 -1.68
N ALA A 375 13.71 17.61 -2.33
CA ALA A 375 13.92 19.05 -2.23
C ALA A 375 13.09 19.73 -1.12
N VAL A 376 12.40 18.96 -0.26
CA VAL A 376 11.49 19.54 0.73
C VAL A 376 12.24 20.39 1.76
N ALA A 377 11.74 21.59 2.02
CA ALA A 377 12.35 22.56 2.93
C ALA A 377 11.28 23.34 3.73
N GLY A 378 11.72 24.14 4.70
CA GLY A 378 10.85 25.05 5.46
C GLY A 378 9.70 24.35 6.19
N GLU A 379 8.52 24.95 6.12
CA GLU A 379 7.32 24.48 6.86
C GLU A 379 6.88 23.06 6.43
N GLN A 380 7.02 22.72 5.14
CA GLN A 380 6.70 21.38 4.66
C GLN A 380 7.64 20.32 5.26
N ALA A 381 8.94 20.62 5.37
CA ALA A 381 9.91 19.71 5.99
C ALA A 381 9.59 19.49 7.48
N LYS A 382 9.19 20.55 8.20
CA LYS A 382 8.74 20.46 9.59
C LYS A 382 7.51 19.55 9.72
N LYS A 383 6.47 19.78 8.92
CA LYS A 383 5.25 18.96 8.92
C LYS A 383 5.54 17.48 8.61
N ILE A 384 6.41 17.20 7.64
CA ILE A 384 6.84 15.82 7.34
C ILE A 384 7.61 15.21 8.51
N SER A 385 8.47 15.97 9.19
CA SER A 385 9.19 15.50 10.38
C SER A 385 8.24 15.14 11.52
N GLU A 386 7.20 15.95 11.75
CA GLU A 386 6.14 15.66 12.73
C GLU A 386 5.36 14.39 12.37
N MET A 387 5.05 14.18 11.08
CA MET A 387 4.42 12.94 10.60
C MET A 387 5.32 11.70 10.78
N LYS A 388 6.64 11.85 10.65
CA LYS A 388 7.62 10.76 10.86
C LYS A 388 7.82 10.42 12.32
N LEU A 389 7.56 11.36 13.24
CA LEU A 389 7.81 11.20 14.67
C LEU A 389 7.24 9.89 15.25
N PRO A 390 5.94 9.56 15.13
CA PRO A 390 5.39 8.33 15.71
C PRO A 390 6.07 7.05 15.19
N PHE A 391 6.53 7.05 13.93
CA PHE A 391 7.18 5.89 13.32
C PHE A 391 8.60 5.64 13.83
N ARG A 392 9.15 6.52 14.68
CA ARG A 392 10.41 6.29 15.40
C ARG A 392 10.19 5.45 16.68
N ALA A 393 8.97 5.42 17.21
CA ALA A 393 8.64 4.72 18.45
C ALA A 393 8.82 3.19 18.38
N PRO A 394 8.98 2.53 19.54
CA PRO A 394 9.20 3.10 20.87
C PRO A 394 10.66 3.50 21.12
N VAL A 395 10.85 4.35 22.13
CA VAL A 395 12.13 4.62 22.78
C VAL A 395 12.24 3.74 24.03
N PRO A 396 13.14 2.74 24.07
CA PRO A 396 13.29 1.87 25.22
C PRO A 396 13.93 2.64 26.38
N PHE A 397 13.68 2.20 27.61
CA PHE A 397 14.31 2.74 28.82
C PHE A 397 14.64 1.62 29.80
N ASP A 398 15.70 1.81 30.58
CA ASP A 398 16.11 0.83 31.58
C ASP A 398 15.42 1.09 32.92
N VAL A 399 14.50 0.19 33.27
CA VAL A 399 13.74 0.23 34.53
C VAL A 399 14.64 0.00 35.75
N ASN A 400 15.75 -0.72 35.60
CA ASN A 400 16.66 -1.04 36.70
C ASN A 400 17.65 0.10 36.98
N ALA A 401 17.82 1.04 36.04
CA ALA A 401 18.67 2.21 36.17
C ALA A 401 17.91 3.47 36.63
N ARG A 402 16.81 3.29 37.38
CA ARG A 402 16.02 4.41 37.91
C ARG A 402 16.78 5.17 38.99
N VAL A 403 16.83 6.49 38.86
CA VAL A 403 17.39 7.40 39.86
C VAL A 403 16.27 8.23 40.45
N GLU A 404 16.03 8.10 41.75
CA GLU A 404 15.04 8.91 42.46
C GLU A 404 15.48 10.38 42.49
N LYS A 405 14.53 11.28 42.23
CA LYS A 405 14.67 12.73 42.29
C LYS A 405 13.81 13.28 43.42
N PRO A 406 14.12 14.49 43.92
CA PRO A 406 13.28 15.16 44.91
C PRO A 406 11.81 15.17 44.47
N GLY A 407 10.91 14.79 45.40
CA GLY A 407 9.48 14.68 45.12
C GLY A 407 8.99 13.28 44.73
N GLY A 408 9.82 12.24 44.85
CA GLY A 408 9.42 10.84 44.61
C GLY A 408 9.26 10.48 43.13
N LEU A 409 9.85 11.28 42.23
CA LEU A 409 9.88 11.02 40.79
C LEU A 409 11.17 10.29 40.41
N PHE A 410 11.13 9.52 39.33
CA PHE A 410 12.27 8.75 38.84
C PHE A 410 12.74 9.24 37.47
N GLU A 411 14.05 9.36 37.31
CA GLU A 411 14.71 9.54 36.02
C GLU A 411 15.29 8.20 35.54
N VAL A 412 15.30 7.95 34.23
CA VAL A 412 15.85 6.74 33.60
C VAL A 412 16.76 7.11 32.43
N LYS A 413 17.68 6.19 32.10
CA LYS A 413 18.43 6.26 30.86
C LYS A 413 17.57 5.77 29.69
N TRP A 414 17.32 6.66 28.74
CA TRP A 414 16.61 6.37 27.49
C TRP A 414 17.59 5.82 26.43
N GLY A 415 17.12 4.84 25.66
CA GLY A 415 17.84 4.27 24.53
C GLY A 415 17.53 4.98 23.20
N ALA A 416 17.99 4.41 22.09
CA ALA A 416 17.68 4.91 20.75
C ALA A 416 16.27 4.46 20.29
N PRO A 417 15.53 5.28 19.52
CA PRO A 417 14.25 4.88 18.96
C PRO A 417 14.38 3.65 18.05
N THR A 418 13.54 2.64 18.26
CA THR A 418 13.64 1.32 17.59
C THR A 418 12.91 1.23 16.25
N LYS A 419 12.06 2.22 15.91
CA LYS A 419 11.25 2.24 14.69
C LYS A 419 10.33 1.01 14.54
N LYS A 420 9.90 0.41 15.66
CA LYS A 420 8.98 -0.74 15.67
C LYS A 420 7.67 -0.43 14.93
N LEU A 421 7.11 0.77 15.13
CA LEU A 421 5.87 1.14 14.44
C LEU A 421 6.05 1.21 12.92
N LEU A 422 7.19 1.73 12.44
CA LEU A 422 7.52 1.72 11.00
C LEU A 422 7.56 0.31 10.46
N LYS A 423 8.32 -0.59 11.11
CA LYS A 423 8.39 -2.00 10.71
C LYS A 423 7.01 -2.65 10.71
N THR A 424 6.23 -2.44 11.77
CA THR A 424 4.87 -2.97 11.91
C THR A 424 3.97 -2.53 10.75
N ARG A 425 4.03 -1.25 10.37
CA ARG A 425 3.25 -0.73 9.24
C ARG A 425 3.70 -1.30 7.90
N THR A 426 5.00 -1.47 7.68
CA THR A 426 5.51 -2.15 6.49
C THR A 426 5.04 -3.60 6.42
N THR A 427 5.15 -4.35 7.51
CA THR A 427 4.66 -5.73 7.62
C THR A 427 3.15 -5.83 7.32
N GLN A 428 2.36 -4.86 7.81
CA GLN A 428 0.93 -4.76 7.51
C GLN A 428 0.67 -4.54 6.01
N LEU A 429 1.35 -3.57 5.39
CA LEU A 429 1.19 -3.26 3.96
C LEU A 429 1.51 -4.48 3.09
N MET A 430 2.48 -5.29 3.49
CA MET A 430 2.90 -6.51 2.79
C MET A 430 2.01 -7.74 3.09
N GLY A 431 0.92 -7.57 3.83
CA GLY A 431 -0.14 -8.59 3.97
C GLY A 431 -0.17 -9.34 5.29
N ASN A 432 0.85 -9.23 6.14
CA ASN A 432 0.86 -9.95 7.41
C ASN A 432 0.07 -9.17 8.49
N GLN A 433 -1.25 -9.20 8.35
CA GLN A 433 -2.18 -8.46 9.21
C GLN A 433 -2.14 -8.96 10.65
N GLN A 434 -2.10 -10.29 10.89
CA GLN A 434 -2.13 -10.81 12.27
C GLN A 434 -0.91 -10.37 13.08
N ALA A 435 0.30 -10.49 12.52
CA ALA A 435 1.51 -10.03 13.20
C ALA A 435 1.49 -8.51 13.43
N ALA A 436 1.00 -7.75 12.45
CA ALA A 436 0.88 -6.31 12.58
C ALA A 436 -0.10 -5.90 13.70
N ILE A 437 -1.28 -6.52 13.76
CA ILE A 437 -2.30 -6.27 14.80
C ILE A 437 -1.72 -6.51 16.20
N GLN A 438 -1.02 -7.64 16.40
CA GLN A 438 -0.38 -7.94 17.69
C GLN A 438 0.63 -6.85 18.08
N SER A 439 1.48 -6.43 17.14
CA SER A 439 2.46 -5.38 17.40
C SER A 439 1.82 -3.99 17.63
N TYR A 440 0.69 -3.67 16.98
CA TYR A 440 -0.06 -2.45 17.25
C TYR A 440 -0.67 -2.43 18.65
N VAL A 441 -1.17 -3.56 19.15
CA VAL A 441 -1.63 -3.67 20.55
C VAL A 441 -0.47 -3.35 21.49
N THR A 442 0.71 -3.95 21.28
CA THR A 442 1.88 -3.66 22.12
C THR A 442 2.30 -2.19 22.02
N THR A 443 2.31 -1.60 20.82
CA THR A 443 2.66 -0.18 20.61
C THR A 443 1.73 0.75 21.40
N ARG A 444 0.44 0.42 21.51
CA ARG A 444 -0.52 1.20 22.32
C ARG A 444 -0.23 1.09 23.82
N LEU A 445 0.13 -0.09 24.30
CA LEU A 445 0.50 -0.31 25.70
C LEU A 445 1.81 0.42 26.06
N GLU A 446 2.76 0.47 25.14
CA GLU A 446 4.05 1.17 25.28
C GLU A 446 3.90 2.70 25.42
N ALA A 447 2.71 3.27 25.17
CA ALA A 447 2.44 4.69 25.42
C ALA A 447 2.07 5.01 26.87
N ALA A 448 1.75 3.99 27.68
CA ALA A 448 1.48 4.15 29.10
C ALA A 448 2.80 4.12 29.89
N PHE A 449 3.27 5.30 30.30
CA PHE A 449 4.41 5.41 31.21
C PHE A 449 3.96 5.33 32.67
N PRO A 450 4.78 4.78 33.58
CA PRO A 450 4.56 4.92 35.02
C PRO A 450 4.38 6.38 35.42
N SER A 451 3.44 6.67 36.33
CA SER A 451 3.09 8.04 36.72
C SER A 451 4.20 8.78 37.47
N ASP A 452 5.11 8.02 38.08
CA ASP A 452 6.30 8.46 38.81
C ASP A 452 7.52 8.67 37.89
N LEU A 453 7.42 8.35 36.60
CA LEU A 453 8.53 8.46 35.65
C LEU A 453 8.60 9.84 34.99
N ILE A 454 9.78 10.46 35.05
CA ILE A 454 10.11 11.67 34.28
C ILE A 454 10.36 11.26 32.83
N VAL A 455 9.45 11.64 31.94
CA VAL A 455 9.51 11.33 30.51
C VAL A 455 9.76 12.61 29.71
N PRO A 456 10.83 12.68 28.88
CA PRO A 456 11.05 13.82 28.00
C PRO A 456 9.81 14.11 27.14
N GLN A 457 9.46 15.38 26.98
CA GLN A 457 8.21 15.78 26.31
C GLN A 457 8.12 15.22 24.88
N GLU A 458 9.21 15.26 24.11
CA GLU A 458 9.26 14.69 22.76
C GLU A 458 9.04 13.17 22.77
N THR A 459 9.62 12.44 23.72
CA THR A 459 9.43 10.99 23.87
C THR A 459 7.97 10.66 24.23
N ARG A 460 7.38 11.42 25.15
CA ARG A 460 5.96 11.28 25.51
C ARG A 460 5.07 11.52 24.29
N LEU A 461 5.30 12.62 23.57
CA LEU A 461 4.55 12.95 22.36
C LEU A 461 4.69 11.87 21.28
N MET A 462 5.92 11.40 21.03
CA MET A 462 6.21 10.34 20.07
C MET A 462 5.40 9.06 20.36
N HIS A 463 5.37 8.63 21.62
CA HIS A 463 4.63 7.44 22.03
C HIS A 463 3.11 7.63 21.97
N LEU A 464 2.59 8.80 22.38
CA LEU A 464 1.17 9.11 22.28
C LEU A 464 0.70 9.13 20.82
N MET A 465 1.46 9.77 19.93
CA MET A 465 1.19 9.76 18.50
C MET A 465 1.30 8.32 17.94
N ALA A 466 2.29 7.54 18.36
CA ALA A 466 2.44 6.16 17.93
C ALA A 466 1.24 5.29 18.34
N ALA A 467 0.70 5.45 19.55
CA ALA A 467 -0.50 4.77 20.00
C ALA A 467 -1.74 5.16 19.20
N GLN A 468 -1.91 6.45 18.86
CA GLN A 468 -2.98 6.91 17.98
C GLN A 468 -2.88 6.26 16.59
N GLN A 469 -1.69 6.26 16.01
CA GLN A 469 -1.43 5.66 14.70
C GLN A 469 -1.71 4.15 14.71
N ALA A 470 -1.23 3.46 15.75
CA ALA A 470 -1.46 2.04 15.96
C ALA A 470 -2.94 1.70 16.15
N ALA A 471 -3.73 2.56 16.82
CA ALA A 471 -5.16 2.35 16.98
C ALA A 471 -5.90 2.36 15.62
N TYR A 472 -5.60 3.32 14.74
CA TYR A 472 -6.19 3.36 13.41
C TYR A 472 -5.79 2.13 12.57
N PHE A 473 -4.49 1.83 12.50
CA PHE A 473 -3.99 0.74 11.66
C PHE A 473 -4.37 -0.64 12.16
N LEU A 474 -4.57 -0.82 13.47
CA LEU A 474 -5.16 -2.03 14.03
C LEU A 474 -6.58 -2.25 13.50
N SER A 475 -7.44 -1.23 13.54
CA SER A 475 -8.80 -1.31 13.01
C SER A 475 -8.81 -1.63 11.51
N LEU A 476 -7.90 -1.01 10.75
CA LEU A 476 -7.70 -1.33 9.33
C LEU A 476 -7.25 -2.78 9.12
N GLY A 477 -6.34 -3.30 9.95
CA GLY A 477 -5.88 -4.69 9.85
C GLY A 477 -7.00 -5.69 10.08
N GLN A 478 -7.87 -5.45 11.08
CA GLN A 478 -9.07 -6.25 11.32
C GLN A 478 -10.02 -6.21 10.12
N TYR A 479 -10.22 -5.03 9.53
CA TYR A 479 -11.05 -4.87 8.33
C TYR A 479 -10.48 -5.66 7.13
N ILE A 480 -9.17 -5.61 6.91
CA ILE A 480 -8.51 -6.34 5.82
C ILE A 480 -8.62 -7.86 6.02
N LEU A 481 -8.55 -8.35 7.27
CA LEU A 481 -8.76 -9.76 7.61
C LEU A 481 -10.21 -10.24 7.45
N GLY A 482 -11.17 -9.33 7.21
CA GLY A 482 -12.60 -9.65 7.20
C GLY A 482 -13.19 -9.85 8.59
N GLU A 483 -12.54 -9.37 9.65
CA GLU A 483 -13.08 -9.37 11.01
C GLU A 483 -14.06 -8.20 11.22
N ASP A 484 -15.08 -8.13 10.37
CA ASP A 484 -15.90 -6.92 10.15
C ASP A 484 -16.54 -6.36 11.45
N ALA A 485 -17.07 -7.23 12.32
CA ALA A 485 -17.64 -6.79 13.60
C ALA A 485 -16.61 -6.25 14.60
N SER A 486 -15.37 -6.77 14.57
CA SER A 486 -14.26 -6.27 15.38
C SER A 486 -13.73 -4.96 14.80
N ALA A 487 -13.59 -4.89 13.48
CA ALA A 487 -13.16 -3.68 12.79
C ALA A 487 -14.10 -2.50 13.05
N ALA A 488 -15.42 -2.70 12.92
CA ALA A 488 -16.42 -1.67 13.18
C ALA A 488 -16.31 -1.11 14.62
N ARG A 489 -16.19 -1.99 15.62
CA ARG A 489 -15.99 -1.59 17.02
C ARG A 489 -14.70 -0.80 17.21
N SER A 490 -13.59 -1.27 16.64
CA SER A 490 -12.29 -0.62 16.80
C SER A 490 -12.22 0.73 16.08
N PHE A 491 -12.88 0.89 14.93
CA PHE A 491 -13.03 2.20 14.29
C PHE A 491 -13.91 3.14 15.13
N ASN A 492 -15.01 2.66 15.70
CA ASN A 492 -15.84 3.47 16.60
C ASN A 492 -15.04 3.96 17.83
N ASP A 493 -14.24 3.08 18.43
CA ASP A 493 -13.34 3.47 19.53
C ASP A 493 -12.29 4.49 19.09
N TYR A 494 -11.71 4.32 17.89
CA TYR A 494 -10.81 5.31 17.31
C TYR A 494 -11.49 6.67 17.16
N LEU A 495 -12.70 6.71 16.60
CA LEU A 495 -13.46 7.96 16.40
C LEU A 495 -13.78 8.64 17.73
N ARG A 496 -14.21 7.89 18.74
CA ARG A 496 -14.52 8.44 20.07
C ARG A 496 -13.32 9.13 20.71
N ILE A 497 -12.11 8.61 20.49
CA ILE A 497 -10.89 9.10 21.15
C ILE A 497 -10.18 10.16 20.31
N TYR A 498 -10.12 9.98 18.99
CA TYR A 498 -9.19 10.70 18.10
C TYR A 498 -9.85 11.53 17.00
N ALA A 499 -11.18 11.56 16.88
CA ALA A 499 -11.84 12.21 15.74
C ALA A 499 -11.45 13.69 15.53
N ARG A 500 -11.04 14.40 16.59
CA ARG A 500 -10.67 15.83 16.55
C ARG A 500 -9.19 16.08 16.22
N VAL A 501 -8.35 15.05 16.24
CA VAL A 501 -6.89 15.21 16.14
C VAL A 501 -6.39 15.01 14.71
N ASP A 502 -7.03 14.13 13.94
CA ASP A 502 -6.61 13.78 12.57
C ASP A 502 -7.83 13.70 11.63
N PRO A 503 -8.27 14.84 11.06
CA PRO A 503 -9.48 14.92 10.24
C PRO A 503 -9.47 13.97 9.03
N ASP A 504 -8.32 13.80 8.37
CA ASP A 504 -8.19 12.95 7.18
C ASP A 504 -8.43 11.47 7.55
N ARG A 505 -7.87 11.02 8.68
CA ARG A 505 -8.15 9.67 9.18
C ARG A 505 -9.52 9.49 9.79
N THR A 506 -10.09 10.52 10.39
CA THR A 506 -11.46 10.49 10.88
C THR A 506 -12.40 10.13 9.75
N LEU A 507 -12.28 10.80 8.60
CA LEU A 507 -13.09 10.50 7.42
C LEU A 507 -12.93 9.06 6.95
N ALA A 508 -11.70 8.55 6.85
CA ALA A 508 -11.44 7.18 6.44
C ALA A 508 -11.95 6.15 7.46
N ALA A 509 -11.78 6.40 8.76
CA ALA A 509 -12.29 5.54 9.83
C ALA A 509 -13.82 5.48 9.81
N MET A 510 -14.49 6.61 9.60
CA MET A 510 -15.95 6.68 9.43
C MET A 510 -16.41 5.83 8.24
N TYR A 511 -15.76 6.01 7.09
CA TYR A 511 -16.09 5.29 5.87
C TYR A 511 -15.92 3.77 6.01
N LEU A 512 -14.77 3.34 6.54
CA LEU A 512 -14.47 1.92 6.76
C LEU A 512 -15.32 1.29 7.86
N MET A 513 -15.70 2.04 8.90
CA MET A 513 -16.64 1.59 9.92
C MET A 513 -18.00 1.27 9.32
N ALA A 514 -18.55 2.14 8.46
CA ALA A 514 -19.84 1.92 7.81
C ALA A 514 -19.83 0.67 6.92
N ILE A 515 -18.75 0.49 6.14
CA ILE A 515 -18.58 -0.72 5.31
C ILE A 515 -18.46 -1.97 6.20
N SER A 516 -17.71 -1.89 7.30
CA SER A 516 -17.55 -3.00 8.25
C SER A 516 -18.89 -3.39 8.88
N ASP A 517 -19.71 -2.42 9.29
CA ASP A 517 -21.06 -2.69 9.80
C ASP A 517 -21.95 -3.35 8.73
N ALA A 518 -21.90 -2.87 7.48
CA ALA A 518 -22.65 -3.45 6.38
C ALA A 518 -22.23 -4.91 6.09
N LYS A 519 -20.92 -5.20 6.07
CA LYS A 519 -20.37 -6.56 5.93
C LYS A 519 -20.70 -7.47 7.10
N ALA A 520 -20.78 -6.93 8.31
CA ALA A 520 -21.23 -7.65 9.50
C ALA A 520 -22.76 -7.86 9.57
N GLY A 521 -23.51 -7.53 8.50
CA GLY A 521 -24.96 -7.68 8.42
C GLY A 521 -25.77 -6.59 9.12
N LYS A 522 -25.12 -5.55 9.67
CA LYS A 522 -25.78 -4.43 10.36
C LYS A 522 -26.17 -3.32 9.37
N LEU A 523 -26.90 -3.68 8.31
CA LEU A 523 -27.25 -2.75 7.23
C LEU A 523 -27.97 -1.50 7.71
N SER A 524 -28.86 -1.60 8.72
CA SER A 524 -29.55 -0.42 9.25
C SER A 524 -28.61 0.59 9.90
N SER A 525 -27.58 0.12 10.63
CA SER A 525 -26.54 0.97 11.21
C SER A 525 -25.73 1.65 10.12
N ALA A 526 -25.27 0.87 9.13
CA ALA A 526 -24.47 1.37 8.03
C ALA A 526 -25.23 2.43 7.19
N ILE A 527 -26.50 2.16 6.86
CA ILE A 527 -27.39 3.08 6.12
C ILE A 527 -27.58 4.37 6.89
N LEU A 528 -27.93 4.29 8.18
CA LEU A 528 -28.13 5.48 9.01
C LEU A 528 -26.85 6.33 9.04
N PHE A 529 -25.71 5.67 9.21
CA PHE A 529 -24.41 6.32 9.30
C PHE A 529 -24.05 7.10 8.02
N VAL A 530 -24.20 6.50 6.84
CA VAL A 530 -23.88 7.22 5.58
C VAL A 530 -24.93 8.28 5.22
N ALA A 531 -26.18 8.13 5.68
CA ALA A 531 -27.23 9.12 5.43
C ALA A 531 -27.08 10.38 6.31
N GLU A 532 -26.68 10.23 7.57
CA GLU A 532 -26.58 11.35 8.53
C GLU A 532 -25.28 12.15 8.39
N ASN A 533 -24.22 11.56 7.83
CA ASN A 533 -22.92 12.20 7.73
C ASN A 533 -22.74 12.90 6.38
N LYS A 534 -22.19 14.13 6.42
CA LYS A 534 -21.87 14.93 5.23
C LYS A 534 -20.39 14.76 4.89
N PRO A 535 -20.01 13.93 3.91
CA PRO A 535 -18.63 13.81 3.46
C PRO A 535 -18.15 15.10 2.76
N PRO A 536 -16.82 15.32 2.62
CA PRO A 536 -16.30 16.38 1.77
C PRO A 536 -16.73 16.19 0.32
N GLU A 537 -16.72 17.26 -0.48
CA GLU A 537 -17.14 17.25 -1.90
C GLU A 537 -16.51 16.11 -2.71
N ALA A 538 -15.23 15.82 -2.45
CA ALA A 538 -14.49 14.74 -3.10
C ALA A 538 -15.16 13.36 -2.94
N LEU A 539 -15.78 13.08 -1.79
CA LEU A 539 -16.40 11.78 -1.46
C LEU A 539 -17.93 11.80 -1.46
N LYS A 540 -18.54 12.98 -1.68
CA LYS A 540 -20.00 13.16 -1.68
C LYS A 540 -20.77 12.12 -2.51
N PRO A 541 -20.30 11.69 -3.70
CA PRO A 541 -21.03 10.67 -4.46
C PRO A 541 -21.06 9.28 -3.81
N ALA A 542 -20.03 8.90 -3.05
CA ALA A 542 -19.91 7.54 -2.52
C ALA A 542 -20.98 7.22 -1.47
N PHE A 543 -21.40 8.21 -0.66
CA PHE A 543 -22.30 7.98 0.47
C PHE A 543 -23.73 7.66 0.00
N PRO A 544 -24.38 8.47 -0.86
CA PRO A 544 -25.70 8.14 -1.41
C PRO A 544 -25.70 6.85 -2.24
N TYR A 545 -24.62 6.58 -2.98
CA TYR A 545 -24.50 5.34 -3.75
C TYR A 545 -24.54 4.11 -2.83
N LEU A 546 -23.70 4.10 -1.77
CA LEU A 546 -23.67 3.01 -0.79
C LEU A 546 -24.99 2.90 -0.03
N GLU A 547 -25.59 4.03 0.35
CA GLU A 547 -26.89 4.06 1.02
C GLU A 547 -27.97 3.36 0.18
N LYS A 548 -28.12 3.77 -1.09
CA LYS A 548 -29.08 3.19 -2.05
C LYS A 548 -28.83 1.69 -2.21
N ARG A 549 -27.57 1.29 -2.39
CA ARG A 549 -27.17 -0.11 -2.53
C ARG A 549 -27.57 -0.94 -1.30
N TRP A 550 -27.20 -0.49 -0.10
CA TRP A 550 -27.45 -1.22 1.14
C TRP A 550 -28.93 -1.28 1.50
N ARG A 551 -29.72 -0.25 1.17
CA ARG A 551 -31.19 -0.28 1.28
C ARG A 551 -31.78 -1.40 0.40
N ALA A 552 -31.36 -1.48 -0.86
CA ALA A 552 -31.81 -2.52 -1.77
C ALA A 552 -31.46 -3.94 -1.28
N ILE A 553 -30.26 -4.14 -0.74
CA ILE A 553 -29.85 -5.42 -0.13
C ILE A 553 -30.76 -5.78 1.05
N ARG A 554 -30.99 -4.81 1.96
CA ARG A 554 -31.83 -5.02 3.15
C ARG A 554 -33.28 -5.35 2.78
N GLU A 555 -33.86 -4.63 1.84
CA GLU A 555 -35.25 -4.85 1.39
C GLU A 555 -35.43 -6.22 0.74
N LYS A 556 -34.45 -6.67 -0.05
CA LYS A 556 -34.46 -8.00 -0.65
C LYS A 556 -34.29 -9.12 0.39
N ALA A 557 -33.58 -8.87 1.48
CA ALA A 557 -33.47 -9.82 2.58
C ALA A 557 -34.78 -9.96 3.37
N SER A 558 -35.59 -8.90 3.45
CA SER A 558 -36.90 -8.91 4.12
C SER A 558 -38.03 -9.59 3.32
N THR A 559 -37.84 -9.81 2.01
CA THR A 559 -38.84 -10.44 1.14
C THR A 559 -38.61 -11.94 0.91
N LYS A 560 -37.52 -12.48 1.45
CA LYS A 560 -37.24 -13.93 1.54
C LYS A 560 -37.60 -14.43 2.93
#